data_AF-A0A932WVT2-F1
#
_entry.id   AF-A0A932WVT2-F1
#
_cell.length_a   1.000
_cell.length_b   1.000
_cell.length_c   1.000
_cell.angle_alpha   90.00
_cell.angle_beta   90.00
_cell.angle_gamma   90.00
#
_symmetry.space_group_name_H-M   'P 1'
#
loop_
_entity.id
_entity.type
_entity.pdbx_description
1 polymer ?
#
loop_
_entity_poly.entity_id
_entity_poly.type
_entity_poly.pdbx_seq_one_letter_code
_entity_poly.pdbx_strand_id
1 'polypeptide(L)'
;MIKQVLIAILLIVTFNNSTVAQFYYKDILSNKEAIAERKMLEAQKKKTVVVKSFESATEESKDFFCEKKISADYLKIETKTRSGLTGKSILTSFFNKKGLLVKSTDGEESNATVSTYSYDHTDNLIQITTTSHSSYDGFVTLATEVHQYSYNDKGMPLRLLVIKND
;
A
#
# COMPACT_ATOMS: atom_id res chain seq x y z
N MET A 1 -11.88 14.36 49.47
CA MET A 1 -10.67 14.97 48.85
C MET A 1 -9.72 13.95 48.23
N ILE A 2 -9.32 12.86 48.89
CA ILE A 2 -8.40 11.83 48.34
C ILE A 2 -8.87 11.22 47.00
N LYS A 3 -10.18 10.99 46.83
CA LYS A 3 -10.76 10.40 45.61
C LYS A 3 -10.64 11.33 44.39
N GLN A 4 -10.70 12.65 44.58
CA GLN A 4 -10.55 13.64 43.50
C GLN A 4 -9.09 13.81 43.09
N VAL A 5 -8.15 13.68 44.04
CA VAL A 5 -6.70 13.69 43.77
C VAL A 5 -6.29 12.43 42.98
N LEU A 6 -6.84 11.26 43.31
CA LEU A 6 -6.58 10.02 42.56
C LEU A 6 -7.11 10.06 41.12
N ILE A 7 -8.27 10.68 40.90
CA ILE A 7 -8.84 10.88 39.55
C ILE A 7 -7.98 11.86 38.74
N ALA A 8 -7.49 12.93 39.37
CA ALA A 8 -6.61 13.90 38.71
C ALA A 8 -5.25 13.28 38.31
N ILE A 9 -4.68 12.43 39.16
CA ILE A 9 -3.43 11.70 38.85
C ILE A 9 -3.65 10.70 37.70
N LEU A 10 -4.78 9.99 37.69
CA LEU A 10 -5.10 9.04 36.61
C LEU A 10 -5.28 9.73 35.25
N LEU A 11 -5.87 10.93 35.22
CA LEU A 11 -6.03 11.71 34.00
C LEU A 11 -4.68 12.18 33.43
N ILE A 12 -3.74 12.62 34.26
CA ILE A 12 -2.41 13.12 33.82
C ILE A 12 -1.56 12.01 33.17
N VAL A 13 -1.71 10.75 33.58
CA VAL A 13 -0.95 9.63 33.00
C VAL A 13 -1.42 9.28 31.58
N THR A 14 -2.67 9.57 31.22
CA THR A 14 -3.22 9.22 29.89
C THR A 14 -2.84 10.17 28.75
N PHE A 15 -2.41 11.40 29.04
CA PHE A 15 -2.11 12.43 28.03
C PHE A 15 -0.68 12.38 27.44
N ASN A 16 0.20 11.50 27.92
CA ASN A 16 1.59 11.43 27.44
C ASN A 16 1.83 10.44 26.28
N ASN A 17 0.77 9.81 25.74
CA ASN A 17 0.92 8.99 24.54
C ASN A 17 0.84 9.89 23.31
N SER A 18 1.96 10.45 22.90
CA SER A 18 2.11 11.11 21.61
C SER A 18 1.91 10.08 20.49
N THR A 19 0.69 10.04 19.95
CA THR A 19 0.25 9.19 18.84
C THR A 19 0.81 9.71 17.51
N VAL A 20 2.13 9.64 17.32
CA VAL A 20 2.78 9.95 16.02
C VAL A 20 2.75 8.72 15.09
N ALA A 21 2.37 7.55 15.61
CA ALA A 21 2.50 6.27 14.92
C ALA A 21 1.61 6.08 13.67
N GLN A 22 0.55 6.87 13.49
CA GLN A 22 -0.53 6.49 12.55
C GLN A 22 -0.13 6.48 11.06
N PHE A 23 0.84 7.30 10.65
CA PHE A 23 1.25 7.38 9.24
C PHE A 23 2.30 6.35 8.82
N TYR A 24 3.12 5.87 9.75
CA TYR A 24 4.14 4.86 9.52
C TYR A 24 3.55 3.54 9.01
N TYR A 25 2.38 3.18 9.55
CA TYR A 25 1.87 1.83 9.42
C TYR A 25 1.25 1.56 8.06
N LYS A 26 0.67 2.56 7.37
CA LYS A 26 -0.09 2.27 6.15
C LYS A 26 0.78 1.68 5.05
N ASP A 27 1.92 2.29 4.77
CA ASP A 27 2.82 1.83 3.71
C ASP A 27 3.44 0.47 4.01
N ILE A 28 3.96 0.32 5.24
CA ILE A 28 4.57 -0.93 5.70
C ILE A 28 3.52 -2.06 5.72
N LEU A 29 2.31 -1.77 6.21
CA LEU A 29 1.21 -2.74 6.26
C LEU A 29 0.75 -3.14 4.87
N SER A 30 0.47 -2.17 3.99
CA SER A 30 0.02 -2.45 2.62
C SER A 30 1.07 -3.25 1.83
N ASN A 31 2.36 -2.95 2.04
CA ASN A 31 3.46 -3.73 1.47
C ASN A 31 3.44 -5.19 1.97
N LYS A 32 3.28 -5.41 3.28
CA LYS A 32 3.18 -6.74 3.88
C LYS A 32 1.94 -7.50 3.39
N GLU A 33 0.81 -6.83 3.26
CA GLU A 33 -0.44 -7.41 2.75
C GLU A 33 -0.27 -7.86 1.30
N ALA A 34 0.35 -7.06 0.43
CA ALA A 34 0.63 -7.43 -0.96
C ALA A 34 1.55 -8.68 -1.05
N ILE A 35 2.59 -8.74 -0.21
CA ILE A 35 3.50 -9.89 -0.12
C ILE A 35 2.75 -11.14 0.37
N ALA A 36 1.93 -11.00 1.41
CA ALA A 36 1.13 -12.07 1.97
C ALA A 36 0.09 -12.59 0.97
N GLU A 37 -0.59 -11.70 0.26
CA GLU A 37 -1.55 -12.06 -0.79
C GLU A 37 -0.85 -12.85 -1.90
N ARG A 38 0.27 -12.35 -2.44
CA ARG A 38 1.05 -13.05 -3.48
C ARG A 38 1.41 -14.47 -3.01
N LYS A 39 1.89 -14.62 -1.78
CA LYS A 39 2.24 -15.91 -1.18
C LYS A 39 1.03 -16.85 -1.09
N MET A 40 -0.13 -16.33 -0.68
CA MET A 40 -1.38 -17.09 -0.62
C MET A 40 -1.82 -17.55 -2.01
N LEU A 41 -1.80 -16.66 -3.01
CA LEU A 41 -2.18 -16.95 -4.40
C LEU A 41 -1.28 -18.02 -5.01
N GLU A 42 0.02 -17.98 -4.72
CA GLU A 42 0.99 -19.00 -5.10
C GLU A 42 0.70 -20.35 -4.45
N ALA A 43 0.52 -20.38 -3.12
CA ALA A 43 0.21 -21.60 -2.39
C ALA A 43 -1.07 -22.28 -2.90
N GLN A 44 -2.08 -21.49 -3.25
CA GLN A 44 -3.35 -21.97 -3.79
C GLN A 44 -3.36 -22.20 -5.31
N LYS A 45 -2.22 -21.97 -5.98
CA LYS A 45 -2.05 -22.08 -7.44
C LYS A 45 -3.06 -21.24 -8.24
N LYS A 46 -3.51 -20.09 -7.68
CA LYS A 46 -4.47 -19.21 -8.34
C LYS A 46 -3.77 -18.32 -9.37
N LYS A 47 -4.34 -18.24 -10.57
CA LYS A 47 -3.86 -17.38 -11.68
C LYS A 47 -4.80 -16.25 -12.03
N THR A 48 -6.04 -16.34 -11.54
CA THR A 48 -7.06 -15.33 -11.71
C THR A 48 -7.88 -15.24 -10.43
N VAL A 49 -8.23 -14.02 -10.04
CA VAL A 49 -9.20 -13.73 -8.98
C VAL A 49 -10.23 -12.78 -9.56
N VAL A 50 -11.51 -13.09 -9.40
CA VAL A 50 -12.62 -12.21 -9.80
C VAL A 50 -13.36 -11.81 -8.53
N VAL A 51 -13.50 -10.51 -8.32
CA VAL A 51 -14.27 -9.95 -7.21
C VAL A 51 -15.65 -9.58 -7.72
N LYS A 52 -16.67 -10.03 -7.00
CA LYS A 52 -18.07 -9.73 -7.30
C LYS A 52 -18.62 -8.82 -6.20
N SER A 53 -19.30 -7.75 -6.63
CA SER A 53 -20.07 -6.87 -5.75
C SER A 53 -21.55 -7.18 -5.93
N PHE A 54 -22.32 -6.99 -4.87
CA PHE A 54 -23.74 -7.33 -4.83
C PHE A 54 -24.54 -6.18 -4.21
N GLU A 55 -25.60 -5.74 -4.89
CA GLU A 55 -26.56 -4.74 -4.38
C GLU A 55 -27.58 -5.38 -3.40
N SER A 56 -27.82 -6.69 -3.56
CA SER A 56 -28.62 -7.51 -2.67
C SER A 56 -28.07 -8.95 -2.65
N ALA A 57 -28.57 -9.83 -1.78
CA ALA A 57 -28.08 -11.21 -1.64
C ALA A 57 -28.04 -12.02 -2.96
N THR A 58 -28.73 -11.58 -4.01
CA THR A 58 -28.79 -12.29 -5.31
C THR A 58 -28.48 -11.42 -6.52
N GLU A 59 -28.30 -10.10 -6.35
CA GLU A 59 -28.12 -9.18 -7.48
C GLU A 59 -26.68 -8.65 -7.53
N GLU A 60 -25.92 -9.11 -8.52
CA GLU A 60 -24.56 -8.60 -8.78
C GLU A 60 -24.61 -7.15 -9.31
N SER A 61 -23.75 -6.29 -8.79
CA SER A 61 -23.58 -4.92 -9.23
C SER A 61 -23.09 -4.89 -10.69
N LYS A 62 -23.97 -4.48 -11.63
CA LYS A 62 -23.68 -4.49 -13.08
C LYS A 62 -22.50 -3.61 -13.49
N ASP A 63 -22.28 -2.53 -12.74
CA ASP A 63 -21.24 -1.54 -13.04
C ASP A 63 -19.93 -1.77 -12.29
N PHE A 64 -19.84 -2.86 -11.51
CA PHE A 64 -18.61 -3.23 -10.81
C PHE A 64 -17.89 -4.36 -11.54
N PHE A 65 -16.60 -4.17 -11.77
CA PHE A 65 -15.69 -5.19 -12.26
C PHE A 65 -14.38 -5.07 -11.50
N CYS A 66 -13.90 -6.18 -10.93
CA CYS A 66 -12.55 -6.25 -10.41
C CYS A 66 -11.95 -7.63 -10.67
N GLU A 67 -10.83 -7.65 -11.39
CA GLU A 67 -10.13 -8.87 -11.75
C GLU A 67 -8.64 -8.71 -11.48
N LYS A 68 -8.05 -9.73 -10.85
CA LYS A 68 -6.60 -9.90 -10.73
C LYS A 68 -6.13 -10.98 -11.69
N LYS A 69 -5.14 -10.66 -12.53
CA LYS A 69 -4.39 -11.62 -13.33
C LYS A 69 -2.98 -11.78 -12.73
N ILE A 70 -2.58 -13.02 -12.53
CA ILE A 70 -1.28 -13.36 -11.92
C ILE A 70 -0.42 -14.07 -12.96
N SER A 71 0.83 -13.63 -13.11
CA SER A 71 1.79 -14.23 -14.03
C SER A 71 2.09 -15.68 -13.68
N ALA A 72 2.63 -16.44 -14.65
CA ALA A 72 2.98 -17.85 -14.46
C ALA A 72 3.96 -18.07 -13.30
N ASP A 73 4.89 -17.14 -13.09
CA ASP A 73 5.94 -17.15 -12.07
C ASP A 73 5.56 -16.41 -10.77
N TYR A 74 4.34 -15.88 -10.65
CA TYR A 74 3.88 -15.09 -9.50
C TYR A 74 4.68 -13.80 -9.24
N LEU A 75 5.47 -13.34 -10.21
CA LEU A 75 6.26 -12.10 -10.10
C LEU A 75 5.53 -10.86 -10.59
N LYS A 76 4.36 -11.00 -11.22
CA LYS A 76 3.49 -9.89 -11.63
C LYS A 76 2.05 -10.19 -11.24
N ILE A 77 1.39 -9.23 -10.60
CA ILE A 77 -0.06 -9.24 -10.34
C ILE A 77 -0.64 -7.96 -10.94
N GLU A 78 -1.57 -8.09 -11.88
CA GLU A 78 -2.28 -6.96 -12.50
C GLU A 78 -3.74 -6.98 -12.03
N THR A 79 -4.15 -5.95 -11.32
CA THR A 79 -5.53 -5.74 -10.86
C THR A 79 -6.18 -4.68 -11.72
N LYS A 80 -7.30 -5.02 -12.32
CA LYS A 80 -8.14 -4.07 -13.08
C LYS A 80 -9.43 -3.89 -12.33
N THR A 81 -9.73 -2.65 -11.97
CA THR A 81 -10.98 -2.28 -11.31
C THR A 81 -11.73 -1.30 -12.18
N ARG A 82 -13.04 -1.48 -12.30
CA ARG A 82 -13.95 -0.50 -12.90
C ARG A 82 -15.19 -0.42 -12.01
N SER A 83 -15.57 0.80 -11.67
CA SER A 83 -16.85 1.07 -11.01
C SER A 83 -17.58 2.19 -11.74
N GLY A 84 -18.91 2.24 -11.61
CA GLY A 84 -19.71 3.35 -12.15
C GLY A 84 -19.37 4.72 -11.54
N LEU A 85 -18.73 4.76 -10.36
CA LEU A 85 -18.39 5.99 -9.63
C LEU A 85 -16.98 6.51 -9.94
N THR A 86 -16.00 5.60 -10.02
CA THR A 86 -14.57 5.96 -10.02
C THR A 86 -13.86 5.66 -11.34
N GLY A 87 -14.59 5.20 -12.36
CA GLY A 87 -14.02 4.84 -13.66
C GLY A 87 -13.12 3.61 -13.56
N LYS A 88 -12.20 3.48 -14.52
CA LYS A 88 -11.26 2.35 -14.63
C LYS A 88 -9.93 2.70 -13.94
N SER A 89 -9.39 1.78 -13.14
CA SER A 89 -8.05 1.83 -12.58
C SER A 89 -7.32 0.51 -12.87
N ILE A 90 -6.01 0.60 -13.06
CA ILE A 90 -5.12 -0.54 -13.25
C ILE A 90 -3.98 -0.40 -12.24
N LEU A 91 -3.88 -1.37 -11.33
CA LEU A 91 -2.74 -1.51 -10.42
C LEU A 91 -1.93 -2.73 -10.82
N THR A 92 -0.65 -2.53 -11.13
CA THR A 92 0.28 -3.61 -11.42
C THR A 92 1.36 -3.68 -10.34
N SER A 93 1.47 -4.82 -9.66
CA SER A 93 2.50 -5.12 -8.66
C SER A 93 3.54 -6.07 -9.23
N PHE A 94 4.81 -5.79 -8.96
CA PHE A 94 5.95 -6.59 -9.39
C PHE A 94 6.74 -7.07 -8.18
N PHE A 95 7.08 -8.35 -8.16
CA PHE A 95 7.78 -9.01 -7.07
C PHE A 95 9.12 -9.56 -7.54
N ASN A 96 10.11 -9.58 -6.65
CA ASN A 96 11.37 -10.27 -6.92
C ASN A 96 11.26 -11.79 -6.64
N LYS A 97 12.33 -12.53 -6.92
CA LYS A 97 12.39 -13.99 -6.68
C LYS A 97 12.27 -14.40 -5.20
N LYS A 98 12.51 -13.49 -4.25
CA LYS A 98 12.23 -13.71 -2.82
C LYS A 98 10.75 -13.52 -2.47
N GLY A 99 9.94 -13.02 -3.41
CA GLY A 99 8.53 -12.70 -3.21
C GLY A 99 8.27 -11.31 -2.59
N LEU A 100 9.28 -10.45 -2.50
CA LEU A 100 9.14 -9.07 -2.01
C LEU A 100 8.61 -8.16 -3.12
N LEU A 101 7.69 -7.26 -2.78
CA LEU A 101 7.15 -6.25 -3.69
C LEU A 101 8.25 -5.24 -4.01
N VAL A 102 8.67 -5.13 -5.27
CA VAL A 102 9.78 -4.21 -5.67
C VAL A 102 9.30 -3.02 -6.48
N LYS A 103 8.13 -3.13 -7.12
CA LYS A 103 7.52 -2.03 -7.87
C LYS A 103 6.00 -2.15 -7.89
N SER A 104 5.31 -1.03 -7.87
CA SER A 104 3.91 -0.93 -8.27
C SER A 104 3.71 0.20 -9.29
N THR A 105 2.70 0.05 -10.12
CA THR A 105 2.26 1.09 -11.05
C THR A 105 0.74 1.18 -10.97
N ASP A 106 0.22 2.35 -10.61
CA ASP A 106 -1.20 2.66 -10.62
C ASP A 106 -1.49 3.66 -11.74
N GLY A 107 -2.43 3.34 -12.62
CA GLY A 107 -2.80 4.18 -13.76
C GLY A 107 -2.36 3.61 -15.11
N GLU A 108 -2.41 4.48 -16.13
CA GLU A 108 -2.08 4.17 -17.52
C GLU A 108 -0.85 4.99 -17.96
N GLU A 109 -0.22 4.65 -19.08
CA GLU A 109 1.08 5.22 -19.47
C GLU A 109 1.11 6.77 -19.51
N SER A 110 0.00 7.42 -19.89
CA SER A 110 -0.10 8.88 -19.92
C SER A 110 -0.28 9.53 -18.56
N ASN A 111 -0.76 8.79 -17.55
CA ASN A 111 -1.05 9.26 -16.21
C ASN A 111 -0.87 8.09 -15.24
N ALA A 112 0.32 7.98 -14.65
CA ALA A 112 0.63 6.88 -13.76
C ALA A 112 1.47 7.33 -12.55
N THR A 113 1.25 6.61 -11.47
CA THR A 113 2.06 6.67 -10.27
C THR A 113 2.87 5.39 -10.18
N VAL A 114 4.19 5.53 -10.15
CA VAL A 114 5.13 4.42 -10.02
C VAL A 114 5.78 4.48 -8.65
N SER A 115 5.61 3.42 -7.85
CA SER A 115 6.31 3.27 -6.58
C SER A 115 7.36 2.15 -6.68
N THR A 116 8.57 2.40 -6.22
CA THR A 116 9.64 1.39 -6.08
C THR A 116 10.00 1.18 -4.63
N TYR A 117 10.27 -0.06 -4.25
CA TYR A 117 10.44 -0.48 -2.86
C TYR A 117 11.84 -1.09 -2.66
N SER A 118 12.52 -0.64 -1.62
CA SER A 118 13.85 -1.14 -1.23
C SER A 118 13.83 -1.73 0.16
N TYR A 119 14.65 -2.76 0.38
CA TYR A 119 14.69 -3.54 1.60
C TYR A 119 16.10 -3.63 2.18
N ASP A 120 16.20 -3.79 3.49
CA ASP A 120 17.46 -4.17 4.13
C ASP A 120 17.78 -5.67 3.94
N HIS A 121 18.90 -6.10 4.52
CA HIS A 121 19.36 -7.48 4.46
C HIS A 121 18.47 -8.48 5.22
N THR A 122 17.61 -7.98 6.12
CA THR A 122 16.60 -8.76 6.86
C THR A 122 15.21 -8.65 6.23
N ASP A 123 15.12 -8.14 5.00
CA ASP A 123 13.89 -7.94 4.23
C ASP A 123 12.88 -6.96 4.88
N ASN A 124 13.34 -6.02 5.73
CA ASN A 124 12.48 -4.89 6.17
C ASN A 124 12.44 -3.80 5.10
N LEU A 125 11.27 -3.21 4.88
CA LEU A 125 11.08 -2.11 3.93
C LEU A 125 11.78 -0.84 4.43
N ILE A 126 12.84 -0.40 3.76
CA ILE A 126 13.61 0.79 4.18
C ILE A 126 13.33 2.02 3.34
N GLN A 127 12.83 1.87 2.12
CA GLN A 127 12.49 3.01 1.27
C GLN A 127 11.33 2.71 0.32
N ILE A 128 10.46 3.69 0.16
CA ILE A 128 9.55 3.81 -0.99
C ILE A 128 9.91 5.07 -1.74
N THR A 129 10.12 4.97 -3.04
CA THR A 129 10.19 6.14 -3.94
C THR A 129 9.00 6.10 -4.86
N THR A 130 8.17 7.14 -4.81
CA THR A 130 6.98 7.29 -5.63
C THR A 130 7.19 8.44 -6.60
N THR A 131 7.05 8.16 -7.89
CA THR A 131 7.04 9.17 -8.94
C THR A 131 5.67 9.17 -9.60
N SER A 132 5.00 10.31 -9.57
CA SER A 132 3.75 10.53 -10.29
C SER A 132 4.08 11.31 -11.56
N HIS A 133 3.60 10.84 -12.70
CA HIS A 133 3.70 11.57 -13.95
C HIS A 133 2.36 11.69 -14.64
N SER A 134 2.13 12.84 -15.25
CA SER A 134 0.99 13.10 -16.12
C SER A 134 1.48 13.78 -17.39
N SER A 135 0.87 13.41 -18.51
CA SER A 135 1.09 14.07 -19.80
C SER A 135 -0.22 14.58 -20.37
N TYR A 136 -0.28 15.88 -20.63
CA TYR A 136 -1.43 16.53 -21.25
C TYR A 136 -0.94 17.57 -22.25
N ASP A 137 -1.39 17.48 -23.50
CA ASP A 137 -1.07 18.43 -24.58
C ASP A 137 0.45 18.72 -24.74
N GLY A 138 1.27 17.67 -24.63
CA GLY A 138 2.73 17.77 -24.74
C GLY A 138 3.44 18.29 -23.49
N PHE A 139 2.71 18.73 -22.45
CA PHE A 139 3.27 19.05 -21.14
C PHE A 139 3.41 17.80 -20.30
N VAL A 140 4.55 17.65 -19.62
CA VAL A 140 4.81 16.55 -18.68
C VAL A 140 4.98 17.15 -17.28
N THR A 141 4.18 16.69 -16.33
CA THR A 141 4.36 16.99 -14.91
C THR A 141 4.95 15.78 -14.23
N LEU A 142 5.95 16.01 -13.38
CA LEU A 142 6.62 14.98 -12.59
C LEU A 142 6.67 15.44 -11.14
N ALA A 143 6.17 14.61 -10.23
CA ALA A 143 6.31 14.82 -8.79
C ALA A 143 6.95 13.57 -8.18
N THR A 144 7.89 13.74 -7.26
CA THR A 144 8.58 12.63 -6.59
C THR A 144 8.49 12.77 -5.08
N GLU A 145 8.07 11.69 -4.42
CA GLU A 145 8.03 11.56 -2.96
C GLU A 145 8.85 10.34 -2.53
N VAL A 146 9.70 10.51 -1.52
CA VAL A 146 10.53 9.45 -0.96
C VAL A 146 10.22 9.28 0.52
N HIS A 147 9.84 8.08 0.90
CA HIS A 147 9.66 7.65 2.29
C HIS A 147 10.85 6.80 2.70
N GLN A 148 11.59 7.19 3.73
CA GLN A 148 12.70 6.41 4.29
C GLN A 148 12.38 5.99 5.72
N TYR A 149 12.49 4.69 5.99
CA TYR A 149 12.18 4.10 7.28
C TYR A 149 13.45 3.67 8.01
N SER A 150 13.50 3.92 9.31
CA SER A 150 14.51 3.32 10.20
C SER A 150 13.85 2.42 11.23
N TYR A 151 14.58 1.40 11.66
CA TYR A 151 14.12 0.37 12.57
C TYR A 151 15.05 0.28 13.78
N ASN A 152 14.53 -0.21 14.90
CA ASN A 152 15.39 -0.61 16.02
C ASN A 152 15.91 -2.03 15.85
N ASP A 153 16.75 -2.48 16.79
CA ASP A 153 17.34 -3.83 16.80
C ASP A 153 16.31 -4.97 16.88
N LYS A 154 15.06 -4.67 17.22
CA LYS A 154 13.93 -5.64 17.25
C LYS A 154 13.12 -5.63 15.94
N GLY A 155 13.56 -4.89 14.91
CA GLY A 155 12.85 -4.76 13.64
C GLY A 155 11.56 -3.94 13.72
N MET A 156 11.39 -3.11 14.75
CA MET A 156 10.22 -2.23 14.87
C MET A 156 10.52 -0.85 14.25
N PRO A 157 9.59 -0.27 13.46
CA PRO A 157 9.77 1.06 12.88
C PRO A 157 9.98 2.12 13.97
N LEU A 158 11.01 2.94 13.82
CA LEU A 158 11.35 4.05 14.70
C LEU A 158 11.02 5.41 14.08
N ARG A 159 11.38 5.60 12.81
CA ARG A 159 11.29 6.90 12.14
C ARG A 159 10.92 6.75 10.67
N LEU A 160 10.16 7.72 10.17
CA LEU A 160 9.86 7.95 8.77
C LEU A 160 10.39 9.35 8.43
N LEU A 161 11.25 9.42 7.43
CA LEU A 161 11.63 10.67 6.76
C LEU A 161 10.90 10.73 5.43
N VAL A 162 10.14 11.82 5.21
CA VAL A 162 9.45 12.10 3.95
C VAL A 162 10.17 13.22 3.23
N ILE A 163 10.53 13.01 1.98
CA ILE A 163 11.19 13.98 1.10
C ILE A 163 10.28 14.17 -0.11
N LYS A 164 9.86 15.41 -0.39
CA LYS A 164 9.00 15.77 -1.52
C LYS A 164 9.72 16.72 -2.45
N ASN A 165 9.74 16.39 -3.74
CA ASN A 165 10.25 17.21 -4.82
C ASN A 165 9.16 17.33 -5.88
N ASP A 166 8.64 18.54 -6.03
CA ASP A 166 7.62 18.92 -7.00
C ASP A 166 8.23 19.78 -8.12
#